data_AF-A0A7S0Q343-F1
#
_entry.id   AF-A0A7S0Q343-F1
#
_cell.length_a   1.000
_cell.length_b   1.000
_cell.length_c   1.000
_cell.angle_alpha   90.00
_cell.angle_beta   90.00
_cell.angle_gamma   90.00
#
_symmetry.space_group_name_H-M   'P 1'
#
loop_
_entity.id
_entity.type
_entity.pdbx_description
1 polymer ?
#
loop_
_entity_poly.entity_id
_entity_poly.type
_entity_poly.pdbx_seq_one_letter_code
_entity_poly.pdbx_strand_id
1 'polypeptide(L)'
;LFCVPKEVDGELSAIARQGSGSACRSLAGGFVAWDMGCAVDGSDSRARQVAPADHWPDLEVLILVVSDVKKKVSSTSGMGTSVATSPLLAHRAATVVPKRMVAMEEAYLSKDFAAVAKLAMQDSNQFHATCLDTYPPIFYLNDVSRAIIYMVHAFNDAYGEVRMGYTFDAGPNAVLLVRKADAAAALAAVLKHFPPDESSDAGYVNRPELRAGAAAGGRP
;
A
#
# COMPACT_ATOMS: atom_id res chain seq x y z
N LEU A 1 10.44 -19.43 -19.45
CA LEU A 1 11.22 -18.19 -19.18
C LEU A 1 12.31 -18.48 -18.16
N PHE A 2 13.10 -19.54 -18.38
CA PHE A 2 14.31 -19.83 -17.59
C PHE A 2 15.51 -19.44 -18.44
N CYS A 3 16.52 -18.85 -17.81
CA CYS A 3 17.82 -18.42 -18.38
C CYS A 3 17.85 -17.06 -19.10
N VAL A 4 17.44 -15.98 -18.43
CA VAL A 4 17.98 -14.64 -18.75
C VAL A 4 19.16 -14.38 -17.81
N PRO A 5 20.36 -14.04 -18.31
CA PRO A 5 21.53 -13.72 -17.50
C PRO A 5 21.25 -12.57 -16.52
N LYS A 6 21.86 -12.64 -15.33
CA LYS A 6 21.65 -11.75 -14.17
C LYS A 6 22.30 -10.36 -14.32
N GLU A 7 22.66 -9.95 -15.55
CA GLU A 7 23.43 -8.73 -15.83
C GLU A 7 22.61 -7.62 -16.51
N VAL A 8 21.28 -7.74 -16.55
CA VAL A 8 20.43 -6.76 -17.26
C VAL A 8 19.27 -6.26 -16.42
N ASP A 9 19.57 -5.79 -15.20
CA ASP A 9 18.59 -5.27 -14.24
C ASP A 9 17.70 -4.15 -14.83
N GLY A 10 18.22 -3.36 -15.78
CA GLY A 10 17.46 -2.33 -16.48
C GLY A 10 16.50 -2.86 -17.56
N GLU A 11 16.92 -3.83 -18.38
CA GLU A 11 16.09 -4.36 -19.47
C GLU A 11 14.94 -5.20 -18.94
N LEU A 12 15.15 -6.00 -17.88
CA LEU A 12 14.09 -6.78 -17.26
C LEU A 12 13.01 -5.89 -16.63
N SER A 13 13.41 -4.78 -16.01
CA SER A 13 12.48 -3.77 -15.50
C SER A 13 11.66 -3.14 -16.64
N ALA A 14 12.30 -2.77 -17.75
CA ALA A 14 11.64 -2.20 -18.91
C ALA A 14 10.65 -3.19 -19.56
N ILE A 15 11.02 -4.46 -19.68
CA ILE A 15 10.15 -5.54 -20.20
C ILE A 15 8.96 -5.78 -19.27
N ALA A 16 9.20 -5.93 -17.96
CA ALA A 16 8.11 -6.15 -16.98
C ALA A 16 7.09 -5.01 -17.00
N ARG A 17 7.56 -3.75 -17.13
CA ARG A 17 6.72 -2.55 -17.26
C ARG A 17 5.74 -2.63 -18.44
N GLN A 18 6.14 -3.22 -19.56
CA GLN A 18 5.29 -3.33 -20.75
C GLN A 18 4.11 -4.29 -20.55
N GLY A 19 4.24 -5.31 -19.68
CA GLY A 19 3.14 -6.19 -19.30
C GLY A 19 2.22 -5.56 -18.24
N SER A 20 2.81 -5.00 -17.19
CA SER A 20 2.12 -4.23 -16.15
C SER A 20 3.10 -3.27 -15.48
N GLY A 21 2.77 -1.98 -15.43
CA GLY A 21 3.70 -0.95 -14.93
C GLY A 21 4.26 -1.25 -13.53
N SER A 22 3.43 -1.77 -12.61
CA SER A 22 3.89 -2.10 -11.24
C SER A 22 4.79 -3.33 -11.16
N ALA A 23 4.78 -4.22 -12.16
CA ALA A 23 5.54 -5.48 -12.13
C ALA A 23 7.05 -5.24 -12.09
N CYS A 24 7.54 -4.13 -12.63
CA CYS A 24 8.96 -3.77 -12.56
C CYS A 24 9.48 -3.69 -11.12
N ARG A 25 8.64 -3.26 -10.17
CA ARG A 25 9.03 -3.13 -8.76
C ARG A 25 9.15 -4.46 -8.02
N SER A 26 8.61 -5.54 -8.58
CA SER A 26 8.69 -6.87 -7.98
C SER A 26 9.97 -7.63 -8.37
N LEU A 27 10.84 -7.03 -9.17
CA LEU A 27 12.12 -7.63 -9.57
C LEU A 27 13.18 -7.61 -8.46
N ALA A 28 13.01 -6.75 -7.46
CA ALA A 28 13.88 -6.64 -6.29
C ALA A 28 13.06 -6.79 -4.99
N GLY A 29 13.71 -7.32 -3.95
CA GLY A 29 13.14 -7.35 -2.59
C GLY A 29 13.33 -6.03 -1.84
N GLY A 30 12.69 -5.89 -0.68
CA GLY A 30 12.83 -4.69 0.17
C GLY A 30 11.99 -3.52 -0.33
N PHE A 31 12.55 -2.31 -0.26
CA PHE A 31 11.88 -1.07 -0.67
C PHE A 31 12.38 -0.64 -2.04
N VAL A 32 11.45 -0.46 -2.98
CA VAL A 32 11.75 -0.27 -4.40
C VAL A 32 11.00 0.94 -4.93
N ALA A 33 11.73 1.88 -5.52
CA ALA A 33 11.18 3.00 -6.26
C ALA A 33 11.02 2.62 -7.75
N TRP A 34 10.02 3.18 -8.41
CA TRP A 34 9.95 3.20 -9.88
C TRP A 34 10.17 4.63 -10.34
N ASP A 35 11.33 4.90 -10.91
CA ASP A 35 11.69 6.19 -11.47
C ASP A 35 10.91 6.38 -12.79
N MET A 36 10.18 7.50 -12.92
CA MET A 36 9.28 7.71 -14.06
C MET A 36 10.00 7.81 -15.40
N GLY A 37 11.25 8.27 -15.41
CA GLY A 37 12.03 8.59 -16.61
C GLY A 37 11.59 9.90 -17.28
N CYS A 38 12.47 10.46 -18.09
CA CYS A 38 12.20 11.61 -18.96
C CYS A 38 12.52 11.34 -20.44
N ALA A 39 13.16 10.21 -20.76
CA ALA A 39 13.44 9.83 -22.14
C ALA A 39 12.16 9.41 -22.87
N VAL A 40 11.98 9.90 -24.10
CA VAL A 40 10.79 9.64 -24.92
C VAL A 40 10.65 8.16 -25.27
N ASP A 41 11.77 7.45 -25.39
CA ASP A 41 11.81 6.00 -25.62
C ASP A 41 11.54 5.17 -24.35
N GLY A 42 11.45 5.84 -23.19
CA GLY A 42 11.23 5.22 -21.89
C GLY A 42 12.41 4.37 -21.39
N SER A 43 13.61 4.56 -21.94
CA SER A 43 14.83 3.82 -21.57
C SER A 43 15.27 4.06 -20.13
N ASP A 44 14.89 5.19 -19.54
CA ASP A 44 15.24 5.61 -18.18
C ASP A 44 14.10 5.42 -17.16
N SER A 45 12.94 4.90 -17.59
CA SER A 45 11.82 4.58 -16.70
C SER A 45 11.97 3.16 -16.12
N ARG A 46 12.58 3.07 -14.94
CA ARG A 46 13.07 1.80 -14.35
C ARG A 46 12.84 1.69 -12.84
N ALA A 47 12.76 0.45 -12.36
CA ALA A 47 12.77 0.17 -10.94
C ALA A 47 14.19 0.28 -10.37
N ARG A 48 14.30 0.81 -9.15
CA ARG A 48 15.53 0.97 -8.40
C ARG A 48 15.29 0.53 -6.96
N GLN A 49 16.10 -0.41 -6.47
CA GLN A 49 16.07 -0.79 -5.06
C GLN A 49 16.61 0.38 -4.23
N VAL A 50 15.78 0.89 -3.31
CA VAL A 50 16.13 1.94 -2.37
C VAL A 50 16.80 1.33 -1.14
N ALA A 51 16.28 0.20 -0.66
CA ALA A 51 16.84 -0.54 0.46
C ALA A 51 16.50 -2.04 0.37
N PRO A 52 17.41 -2.94 0.80
CA PRO A 52 17.16 -4.38 0.82
C PRO A 52 16.12 -4.77 1.90
N ALA A 53 15.61 -6.00 1.83
CA ALA A 53 14.55 -6.47 2.74
C ALA A 53 14.97 -6.53 4.22
N ASP A 54 16.25 -6.80 4.48
CA ASP A 54 16.84 -6.83 5.82
C ASP A 54 17.14 -5.42 6.38
N HIS A 55 16.95 -4.36 5.60
CA HIS A 55 17.08 -2.99 6.09
C HIS A 55 16.14 -2.74 7.26
N TRP A 56 14.87 -3.13 7.16
CA TRP A 56 13.84 -2.83 8.17
C TRP A 56 13.01 -4.06 8.58
N PRO A 57 13.59 -4.99 9.36
CA PRO A 57 12.94 -6.25 9.73
C PRO A 57 11.75 -6.07 10.70
N ASP A 58 11.64 -4.90 11.34
CA ASP A 58 10.56 -4.59 12.27
C ASP A 58 9.30 -4.04 11.58
N LEU A 59 9.36 -3.71 10.29
CA LEU A 59 8.17 -3.30 9.54
C LEU A 59 7.38 -4.54 9.13
N GLU A 60 6.14 -4.63 9.58
CA GLU A 60 5.21 -5.69 9.20
C GLU A 60 4.01 -5.14 8.43
N VAL A 61 3.44 -6.02 7.60
CA VAL A 61 2.29 -5.71 6.77
C VAL A 61 1.17 -6.69 7.08
N LEU A 62 -0.02 -6.16 7.39
CA LEU A 62 -1.24 -6.94 7.58
C LEU A 62 -2.19 -6.64 6.42
N ILE A 63 -2.65 -7.66 5.72
CA ILE A 63 -3.59 -7.50 4.60
C ILE A 63 -4.98 -7.92 5.06
N LEU A 64 -5.91 -6.96 5.06
CA LEU A 64 -7.32 -7.21 5.38
C LEU A 64 -8.10 -7.41 4.08
N VAL A 65 -8.49 -8.65 3.82
CA VAL A 65 -9.31 -9.00 2.65
C VAL A 65 -10.77 -8.68 2.98
N VAL A 66 -11.24 -7.53 2.49
CA VAL A 66 -12.58 -7.00 2.74
C VAL A 66 -13.61 -7.62 1.80
N SER A 67 -13.21 -7.89 0.55
CA SER A 67 -14.07 -8.52 -0.44
C SER A 67 -13.22 -9.15 -1.54
N ASP A 68 -13.65 -10.32 -2.01
CA ASP A 68 -13.11 -11.00 -3.19
C ASP A 68 -13.93 -10.69 -4.47
N VAL A 69 -14.95 -9.83 -4.36
CA VAL A 69 -15.81 -9.47 -5.48
C VAL A 69 -15.01 -8.71 -6.54
N LYS A 70 -15.20 -9.13 -7.79
CA LYS A 70 -14.51 -8.55 -8.94
C LYS A 70 -14.70 -7.03 -9.00
N LYS A 71 -13.59 -6.31 -9.16
CA LYS A 71 -13.55 -4.85 -9.30
C LYS A 71 -14.53 -4.39 -10.40
N LYS A 72 -15.36 -3.39 -10.10
CA LYS A 72 -16.27 -2.78 -11.09
C LYS A 72 -15.51 -2.09 -12.23
N VAL A 73 -14.39 -1.44 -11.92
CA VAL A 73 -13.52 -0.75 -12.88
C VAL A 73 -12.10 -1.31 -12.75
N SER A 74 -11.51 -1.77 -13.85
CA SER A 74 -10.12 -2.25 -13.85
C SER A 74 -9.14 -1.09 -13.65
N SER A 75 -7.96 -1.36 -13.10
CA SER A 75 -6.95 -0.31 -12.88
C SER A 75 -6.55 0.40 -14.17
N THR A 76 -6.38 -0.33 -15.28
CA THR A 76 -5.97 0.23 -16.58
C THR A 76 -7.02 1.15 -17.16
N SER A 77 -8.30 0.75 -17.14
CA SER A 77 -9.39 1.61 -17.61
C SER A 77 -9.56 2.82 -16.70
N GLY A 78 -9.56 2.59 -15.38
CA GLY A 78 -9.73 3.65 -14.39
C GLY A 78 -8.64 4.72 -14.45
N MET A 79 -7.36 4.33 -14.57
CA MET A 79 -6.26 5.29 -14.67
C MET A 79 -6.34 6.12 -15.96
N GLY A 80 -6.72 5.50 -17.09
CA GLY A 80 -6.86 6.21 -18.36
C GLY A 80 -7.95 7.28 -18.29
N THR A 81 -9.12 6.94 -17.74
CA THR A 81 -10.21 7.90 -17.52
C THR A 81 -9.80 9.00 -16.54
N SER A 82 -9.07 8.65 -15.47
CA SER A 82 -8.59 9.63 -14.50
C SER A 82 -7.63 10.64 -15.15
N VAL A 83 -6.69 10.18 -15.97
CA VAL A 83 -5.78 11.06 -16.74
C VAL A 83 -6.56 12.00 -17.66
N ALA A 84 -7.61 11.48 -18.31
CA ALA A 84 -8.40 12.27 -19.25
C ALA A 84 -9.33 13.30 -18.58
N THR A 85 -9.75 13.07 -17.33
CA THR A 85 -10.89 13.81 -16.75
C THR A 85 -10.66 14.42 -15.37
N SER A 86 -9.67 13.96 -14.60
CA SER A 86 -9.38 14.49 -13.26
C SER A 86 -8.32 15.59 -13.30
N PRO A 87 -8.68 16.89 -13.15
CA PRO A 87 -7.70 17.95 -13.00
C PRO A 87 -6.84 17.79 -11.73
N LEU A 88 -7.35 17.16 -10.67
CA LEU A 88 -6.57 16.90 -9.46
C LEU A 88 -5.42 15.92 -9.69
N LEU A 89 -5.58 14.95 -10.60
CA LEU A 89 -4.52 14.00 -10.93
C LEU A 89 -3.31 14.69 -11.56
N ALA A 90 -3.54 15.67 -12.45
CA ALA A 90 -2.45 16.44 -13.07
C ALA A 90 -1.64 17.21 -12.02
N HIS A 91 -2.31 17.88 -11.07
CA HIS A 91 -1.63 18.56 -9.97
C HIS A 91 -0.87 17.60 -9.05
N ARG A 92 -1.50 16.46 -8.70
CA ARG A 92 -0.88 15.40 -7.90
C ARG A 92 0.43 14.93 -8.53
N ALA A 93 0.41 14.59 -9.81
CA ALA A 93 1.58 14.09 -10.53
C ALA A 93 2.69 15.14 -10.65
N ALA A 94 2.35 16.39 -10.97
CA ALA A 94 3.34 17.43 -11.19
C ALA A 94 3.96 17.99 -9.89
N THR A 95 3.17 18.07 -8.81
CA THR A 95 3.55 18.88 -7.62
C THR A 95 3.65 18.09 -6.34
N VAL A 96 2.80 17.07 -6.15
CA VAL A 96 2.68 16.36 -4.87
C VAL A 96 3.59 15.14 -4.82
N VAL A 97 3.48 14.26 -5.82
CA VAL A 97 4.21 12.98 -5.87
C VAL A 97 5.74 13.18 -5.83
N PRO A 98 6.35 14.11 -6.59
CA PRO A 98 7.81 14.29 -6.55
C PRO A 98 8.34 14.59 -5.14
N LYS A 99 7.63 15.43 -4.38
CA LYS A 99 8.00 15.77 -2.99
C LYS A 99 7.80 14.59 -2.04
N ARG A 100 6.71 13.82 -2.22
CA ARG A 100 6.44 12.62 -1.42
C ARG A 100 7.42 11.50 -1.68
N MET A 101 7.91 11.34 -2.91
CA MET A 101 8.93 10.34 -3.24
C MET A 101 10.21 10.58 -2.43
N VAL A 102 10.71 11.81 -2.42
CA VAL A 102 11.89 12.19 -1.62
C VAL A 102 11.63 11.94 -0.13
N ALA A 103 10.52 12.47 0.41
CA ALA A 103 10.19 12.33 1.82
C ALA A 103 9.99 10.86 2.25
N MET A 104 9.44 10.01 1.38
CA MET A 104 9.25 8.58 1.67
C MET A 104 10.57 7.82 1.64
N GLU A 105 11.44 8.08 0.65
CA GLU A 105 12.78 7.47 0.62
C GLU A 105 13.58 7.85 1.87
N GLU A 106 13.58 9.13 2.26
CA GLU A 106 14.23 9.62 3.49
C GLU A 106 13.67 8.94 4.74
N ALA A 107 12.35 8.94 4.92
CA ALA A 107 11.68 8.33 6.06
C ALA A 107 11.94 6.82 6.15
N TYR A 108 11.96 6.12 5.01
CA TYR A 108 12.22 4.69 4.97
C TYR A 108 13.68 4.38 5.34
N LEU A 109 14.63 5.13 4.79
CA LEU A 109 16.05 4.95 5.08
C LEU A 109 16.37 5.25 6.56
N SER A 110 15.70 6.24 7.15
CA SER A 110 15.85 6.59 8.57
C SER A 110 15.03 5.72 9.52
N LYS A 111 14.23 4.77 9.01
CA LYS A 111 13.29 3.94 9.78
C LYS A 111 12.29 4.76 10.61
N ASP A 112 11.88 5.91 10.10
CA ASP A 112 10.85 6.74 10.72
C ASP A 112 9.46 6.18 10.37
N PHE A 113 8.98 5.28 11.22
CA PHE A 113 7.69 4.64 11.02
C PHE A 113 6.54 5.64 10.95
N ALA A 114 6.54 6.68 11.80
CA ALA A 114 5.46 7.66 11.85
C ALA A 114 5.39 8.46 10.54
N ALA A 115 6.54 8.87 10.01
CA ALA A 115 6.62 9.54 8.72
C ALA A 115 6.17 8.63 7.56
N VAL A 116 6.65 7.38 7.51
CA VAL A 116 6.24 6.40 6.48
C VAL A 116 4.73 6.14 6.52
N ALA A 117 4.19 5.83 7.70
CA ALA A 117 2.77 5.57 7.89
C ALA A 117 1.91 6.78 7.50
N LYS A 118 2.30 7.98 7.91
CA LYS A 118 1.60 9.23 7.56
C LYS A 118 1.62 9.48 6.05
N LEU A 119 2.77 9.34 5.40
CA LEU A 119 2.90 9.52 3.95
C LEU A 119 2.07 8.47 3.20
N ALA A 120 2.09 7.21 3.63
CA ALA A 120 1.30 6.14 3.02
C ALA A 120 -0.22 6.43 3.11
N MET A 121 -0.71 6.82 4.29
CA MET A 121 -2.14 7.18 4.48
C MET A 121 -2.53 8.38 3.63
N GLN A 122 -1.72 9.44 3.62
CA GLN A 122 -1.98 10.64 2.83
C GLN A 122 -1.93 10.38 1.32
N ASP A 123 -1.08 9.46 0.87
CA ASP A 123 -0.95 9.10 -0.54
C ASP A 123 -2.09 8.20 -1.01
N SER A 124 -2.47 7.21 -0.19
CA SER A 124 -3.67 6.41 -0.38
C SER A 124 -4.91 7.30 -0.51
N ASN A 125 -5.13 8.21 0.45
CA ASN A 125 -6.29 9.10 0.43
C ASN A 125 -6.33 9.98 -0.83
N GLN A 126 -5.18 10.54 -1.23
CA GLN A 126 -5.13 11.42 -2.40
C GLN A 126 -5.29 10.66 -3.73
N PHE A 127 -4.79 9.42 -3.80
CA PHE A 127 -5.08 8.53 -4.93
C PHE A 127 -6.60 8.32 -5.08
N HIS A 128 -7.29 7.91 -4.00
CA HIS A 128 -8.74 7.72 -4.05
C HIS A 128 -9.52 9.03 -4.27
N ALA A 129 -8.99 10.17 -3.84
CA ALA A 129 -9.57 11.49 -4.16
C ALA A 129 -9.50 11.79 -5.67
N THR A 130 -8.41 11.44 -6.35
CA THR A 130 -8.33 11.58 -7.82
C THR A 130 -9.26 10.62 -8.55
N CYS A 131 -9.51 9.42 -8.00
CA CYS A 131 -10.53 8.51 -8.51
C CYS A 131 -11.95 9.09 -8.35
N LEU A 132 -12.22 9.77 -7.24
CA LEU A 132 -13.51 10.45 -7.02
C LEU A 132 -13.71 11.67 -7.94
N ASP A 133 -12.63 12.39 -8.25
CA ASP A 133 -12.61 13.55 -9.17
C ASP A 133 -12.70 13.16 -10.66
N THR A 134 -12.51 11.88 -10.98
CA THR A 134 -12.68 11.33 -12.34
C THR A 134 -14.14 11.41 -12.80
N TYR A 135 -14.40 11.56 -14.10
CA TYR A 135 -15.76 11.52 -14.65
C TYR A 135 -15.96 10.38 -15.68
N PRO A 136 -16.91 9.43 -15.46
CA PRO A 136 -17.69 9.22 -14.23
C PRO A 136 -16.80 8.85 -13.01
N PRO A 137 -17.26 9.11 -11.77
CA PRO A 137 -16.46 8.88 -10.57
C PRO A 137 -16.17 7.40 -10.35
N ILE A 138 -14.96 7.12 -9.88
CA ILE A 138 -14.49 5.77 -9.57
C ILE A 138 -14.46 5.58 -8.05
N PHE A 139 -15.20 4.58 -7.57
CA PHE A 139 -15.25 4.20 -6.16
C PHE A 139 -14.60 2.83 -5.96
N TYR A 140 -13.40 2.82 -5.38
CA TYR A 140 -12.74 1.60 -4.95
C TYR A 140 -13.02 1.27 -3.48
N LEU A 141 -13.10 2.29 -2.63
CA LEU A 141 -13.34 2.15 -1.19
C LEU A 141 -14.83 1.99 -0.89
N ASN A 142 -15.15 1.03 -0.01
CA ASN A 142 -16.50 0.82 0.50
C ASN A 142 -16.60 1.24 1.97
N ASP A 143 -17.76 0.96 2.61
CA ASP A 143 -17.97 1.29 4.02
C ASP A 143 -17.00 0.58 4.97
N VAL A 144 -16.61 -0.66 4.66
CA VAL A 144 -15.63 -1.39 5.46
C VAL A 144 -14.25 -0.74 5.33
N SER A 145 -13.84 -0.32 4.12
CA SER A 145 -12.60 0.45 3.92
C SER A 145 -12.60 1.74 4.77
N ARG A 146 -13.73 2.47 4.80
CA ARG A 146 -13.89 3.68 5.63
C ARG A 146 -13.82 3.36 7.13
N ALA A 147 -14.47 2.28 7.57
CA ALA A 147 -14.42 1.85 8.96
C ALA A 147 -12.98 1.50 9.40
N ILE A 148 -12.20 0.85 8.53
CA ILE A 148 -10.78 0.56 8.78
C ILE A 148 -9.98 1.87 8.92
N ILE A 149 -10.22 2.87 8.07
CA ILE A 149 -9.58 4.20 8.19
C ILE A 149 -9.86 4.81 9.57
N TYR A 150 -11.12 4.84 10.00
CA TYR A 150 -11.48 5.38 11.33
C TYR A 150 -10.84 4.59 12.47
N MET A 151 -10.83 3.26 12.38
CA MET A 151 -10.19 2.40 13.36
C MET A 151 -8.68 2.68 13.48
N VAL A 152 -7.97 2.86 12.37
CA VAL A 152 -6.52 3.17 12.38
C VAL A 152 -6.25 4.51 13.06
N HIS A 153 -7.05 5.55 12.76
CA HIS A 153 -6.90 6.85 13.42
C HIS A 153 -7.22 6.75 14.91
N ALA A 154 -8.30 6.08 15.30
CA ALA A 154 -8.64 5.87 16.70
C ALA A 154 -7.56 5.08 17.46
N PHE A 155 -6.94 4.09 16.82
CA PHE A 155 -5.81 3.36 17.38
C PHE A 155 -4.62 4.29 17.64
N ASN A 156 -4.22 5.09 16.64
CA ASN A 156 -3.12 6.05 16.80
C ASN A 156 -3.42 7.09 17.90
N ASP A 157 -4.65 7.59 17.96
CA ASP A 157 -5.09 8.54 18.99
C ASP A 157 -5.02 7.95 20.40
N ALA A 158 -5.41 6.67 20.57
CA ALA A 158 -5.33 5.97 21.86
C ALA A 158 -3.89 5.83 22.37
N TYR A 159 -2.92 5.69 21.47
CA TYR A 159 -1.48 5.65 21.81
C TYR A 159 -0.81 7.02 21.86
N GLY A 160 -1.48 8.08 21.39
CA GLY A 160 -0.91 9.43 21.30
C GLY A 160 0.20 9.59 20.25
N GLU A 161 0.41 8.59 19.38
CA GLU A 161 1.41 8.60 18.32
C GLU A 161 1.01 7.69 17.15
N VAL A 162 1.63 7.88 15.97
CA VAL A 162 1.34 7.05 14.80
C VAL A 162 2.02 5.67 14.93
N ARG A 163 1.23 4.64 15.26
CA ARG A 163 1.67 3.24 15.40
C ARG A 163 1.11 2.30 14.34
N MET A 164 0.11 2.75 13.60
CA MET A 164 -0.51 2.03 12.50
C MET A 164 -0.73 2.97 11.31
N GLY A 165 -0.35 2.53 10.12
CA GLY A 165 -0.69 3.18 8.86
C GLY A 165 -1.63 2.29 8.05
N TYR A 166 -2.32 2.89 7.09
CA TYR A 166 -3.10 2.16 6.09
C TYR A 166 -2.75 2.63 4.68
N THR A 167 -2.94 1.75 3.70
CA THR A 167 -2.98 2.08 2.29
C THR A 167 -3.96 1.17 1.55
N PHE A 168 -4.53 1.68 0.46
CA PHE A 168 -5.50 0.97 -0.36
C PHE A 168 -5.13 1.16 -1.83
N ASP A 169 -5.02 0.05 -2.56
CA ASP A 169 -4.88 0.05 -4.02
C ASP A 169 -6.25 0.24 -4.70
N ALA A 170 -6.36 -0.14 -5.98
CA ALA A 170 -7.60 -0.15 -6.74
C ALA A 170 -8.58 -1.23 -6.25
N GLY A 171 -9.04 -1.18 -5.00
CA GLY A 171 -10.01 -2.10 -4.40
C GLY A 171 -10.24 -1.82 -2.91
N PRO A 172 -11.17 -2.55 -2.26
CA PRO A 172 -11.56 -2.27 -0.88
C PRO A 172 -10.61 -2.86 0.18
N ASN A 173 -9.71 -3.76 -0.22
CA ASN A 173 -8.78 -4.43 0.69
C ASN A 173 -7.79 -3.43 1.30
N ALA A 174 -7.65 -3.48 2.62
CA ALA A 174 -6.73 -2.62 3.34
C ALA A 174 -5.38 -3.31 3.49
N VAL A 175 -4.32 -2.55 3.32
CA VAL A 175 -2.96 -2.95 3.71
C VAL A 175 -2.57 -2.08 4.89
N LEU A 176 -2.40 -2.69 6.06
CA LEU A 176 -1.94 -2.01 7.26
C LEU A 176 -0.43 -2.12 7.38
N LEU A 177 0.21 -0.99 7.66
CA LEU A 177 1.61 -0.91 8.05
C LEU A 177 1.66 -0.86 9.56
N VAL A 178 2.43 -1.75 10.18
CA VAL A 178 2.60 -1.80 11.64
C VAL A 178 4.06 -2.12 11.97
N ARG A 179 4.51 -1.74 13.16
CA ARG A 179 5.75 -2.29 13.70
C ARG A 179 5.46 -3.68 14.25
N LYS A 180 6.43 -4.59 14.19
CA LYS A 180 6.35 -5.94 14.74
C LYS A 180 5.86 -5.98 16.20
N ALA A 181 6.29 -5.00 17.01
CA ALA A 181 5.86 -4.86 18.40
C ALA A 181 4.37 -4.48 18.55
N ASP A 182 3.79 -3.81 17.56
CA ASP A 182 2.40 -3.36 17.57
C ASP A 182 1.45 -4.32 16.83
N ALA A 183 1.98 -5.31 16.09
CA ALA A 183 1.20 -6.18 15.22
C ALA A 183 0.10 -6.97 15.95
N ALA A 184 0.38 -7.45 17.18
CA ALA A 184 -0.61 -8.17 17.98
C ALA A 184 -1.75 -7.26 18.44
N ALA A 185 -1.43 -6.05 18.90
CA ALA A 185 -2.42 -5.05 19.30
C ALA A 185 -3.25 -4.58 18.09
N ALA A 186 -2.60 -4.40 16.94
CA ALA A 186 -3.27 -4.07 15.69
C ALA A 186 -4.28 -5.15 15.27
N LEU A 187 -3.87 -6.42 15.32
CA LEU A 187 -4.77 -7.54 15.01
C LEU A 187 -5.92 -7.63 16.02
N ALA A 188 -5.67 -7.40 17.31
CA ALA A 188 -6.72 -7.37 18.33
C ALA A 188 -7.75 -6.27 18.05
N ALA A 189 -7.29 -5.07 17.67
CA ALA A 189 -8.18 -3.97 17.27
C ALA A 189 -9.02 -4.35 16.04
N VAL A 190 -8.43 -4.97 15.03
CA VAL A 190 -9.15 -5.47 13.84
C VAL A 190 -10.21 -6.49 14.22
N LEU A 191 -9.86 -7.53 14.98
CA LEU A 191 -10.80 -8.60 15.36
C LEU A 191 -11.94 -8.11 16.26
N LYS A 192 -11.70 -7.07 17.05
CA LYS A 192 -12.74 -6.42 17.87
C LYS A 192 -13.76 -5.67 17.02
N HIS A 193 -13.31 -4.97 15.97
CA HIS A 193 -14.19 -4.18 15.11
C HIS A 193 -14.82 -4.98 13.97
N PHE A 194 -14.13 -6.04 13.53
CA PHE A 194 -14.50 -6.90 12.42
C PHE A 194 -14.38 -8.37 12.87
N PRO A 195 -15.27 -8.83 13.76
CA PRO A 195 -15.22 -10.21 14.23
C PRO A 195 -15.47 -11.17 13.06
N PRO A 196 -14.72 -12.29 12.96
CA PRO A 196 -14.98 -13.31 11.96
C PRO A 196 -16.33 -13.98 12.23
N ASP A 197 -16.98 -14.48 11.17
CA ASP A 197 -18.19 -15.28 11.32
C ASP A 197 -17.89 -16.58 12.08
N GLU A 198 -18.75 -16.95 13.03
CA GLU A 198 -18.59 -18.18 13.84
C GLU A 198 -18.80 -19.47 13.00
N SER A 199 -19.44 -19.34 11.84
CA SER A 199 -19.84 -20.47 10.98
C SER A 199 -18.77 -20.99 10.02
N SER A 200 -17.60 -20.38 10.07
CA SER A 200 -16.52 -20.58 9.11
C SER A 200 -15.25 -21.00 9.81
N ASP A 201 -14.97 -22.31 9.75
CA ASP A 201 -13.74 -22.97 10.21
C ASP A 201 -12.46 -22.51 9.47
N ALA A 202 -12.54 -21.48 8.63
CA ALA A 202 -11.43 -21.00 7.84
C ALA A 202 -10.45 -20.20 8.71
N GLY A 203 -9.15 -20.50 8.62
CA GLY A 203 -8.09 -19.72 9.25
C GLY A 203 -8.02 -18.28 8.72
N TYR A 204 -8.85 -17.39 9.27
CA TYR A 204 -8.94 -15.95 8.94
C TYR A 204 -7.63 -15.19 9.17
N VAL A 205 -6.80 -15.72 10.07
CA VAL A 205 -5.46 -15.21 10.35
C VAL A 205 -4.47 -16.29 9.95
N ASN A 206 -3.66 -16.02 8.93
CA ASN A 206 -2.67 -16.94 8.38
C ASN A 206 -1.38 -17.07 9.24
N ARG A 207 -1.31 -16.36 10.37
CA ARG A 207 -0.25 -16.41 11.39
C ARG A 207 -0.80 -16.77 12.78
N PRO A 208 -0.80 -18.06 13.17
CA PRO A 208 -1.36 -18.52 14.44
C PRO A 208 -0.75 -17.84 15.69
N GLU A 209 0.55 -17.56 15.67
CA GLU A 209 1.27 -16.89 16.75
C GLU A 209 0.76 -15.47 17.00
N LEU A 210 0.43 -14.73 15.92
CA LEU A 210 -0.11 -13.38 16.02
C LEU A 210 -1.53 -13.40 16.59
N ARG A 211 -2.34 -14.40 16.20
CA ARG A 211 -3.68 -14.64 16.74
C ARG A 211 -3.65 -14.92 18.25
N ALA A 212 -2.72 -15.75 18.70
CA ALA A 212 -2.53 -16.02 20.12
C ALA A 212 -2.13 -14.76 20.90
N GLY A 213 -1.20 -13.95 20.35
CA GLY A 213 -0.81 -12.67 20.91
C GLY A 213 -1.96 -11.67 21.02
N ALA A 214 -2.80 -11.58 19.99
CA ALA A 214 -3.99 -10.71 19.99
C ALA A 214 -5.02 -11.12 21.05
N ALA A 215 -5.20 -12.41 21.29
CA ALA A 215 -6.11 -12.91 22.34
C ALA A 215 -5.58 -12.65 23.76
N ALA A 216 -4.25 -12.66 23.94
CA ALA A 216 -3.61 -12.42 25.24
C ALA A 216 -3.45 -10.93 25.59
N GLY A 217 -3.34 -10.06 24.58
CA GLY A 217 -2.99 -8.63 24.72
C GLY A 217 -4.13 -7.70 25.09
N GLY A 218 -5.02 -8.09 26.02
CA GLY A 218 -6.18 -7.29 26.42
C GLY A 218 -5.82 -5.90 26.97
N ARG A 219 -5.81 -4.88 26.09
CA ARG A 219 -6.35 -3.53 26.29
C ARG A 219 -6.45 -2.78 24.95
N PRO A 220 -7.47 -1.91 24.80
CA PRO A 220 -7.90 -1.31 23.53
C PRO A 220 -6.90 -0.31 22.95
#